data_AF-A0A358M354-F1
#
_entry.id   AF-A0A358M354-F1
#
_cell.length_a   1.000
_cell.length_b   1.000
_cell.length_c   1.000
_cell.angle_alpha   90.00
_cell.angle_beta   90.00
_cell.angle_gamma   90.00
#
_symmetry.space_group_name_H-M   'P 1'
#
loop_
_entity.id
_entity.type
_entity.pdbx_description
1 polymer ?
#
loop_
_entity_poly.entity_id
_entity_poly.type
_entity_poly.pdbx_seq_one_letter_code
_entity_poly.pdbx_strand_id
1 'polypeptide(L)'
;MFRSKRKRSRRKRRRNVRRGGNERKRTIKFRRIWKKLTGCSIGTAATQMTRKSRIKPAYGTGSKKKDDQEIAGGPAEPETISREATPAPSVRRAKRYVKPPIDLLRSAAESEQATKERYDYEQNGRAKKLIDTLASFGVGAKVSAVLRGPAVTRYEVQPNPGVKVSKIVSLSDDIALNLAATGVRIEAPIPGKEAVGIEVPNKEVEIVYLRDVIGSKEYRDSASKLTFAIGKDIAGKNIVADIAKMPHLLIAGATGSGKSVCINTIIASILYKSGPEDVRMIMIDPKIVELGIYNGIPHLLVPVVTDPRKAAGALSWAVAEMEKRYAAFSQHNVRDLKSYNLTAERGGIARMPQIVIIIDELADLM
;
A
#
# COMPACT_ATOMS: atom_id res chain seq x y z
N MET A 1 4.18 -53.85 8.34
CA MET A 1 3.97 -52.37 8.41
C MET A 1 4.91 -51.58 9.35
N PHE A 2 5.56 -52.19 10.36
CA PHE A 2 6.35 -51.46 11.37
C PHE A 2 7.81 -51.05 10.99
N ARG A 3 8.45 -51.73 10.03
CA ARG A 3 9.85 -51.42 9.62
C ARG A 3 9.99 -50.13 8.78
N SER A 4 8.92 -49.69 8.10
CA SER A 4 8.93 -48.49 7.23
C SER A 4 8.88 -47.17 8.04
N LYS A 5 8.10 -47.14 9.13
CA LYS A 5 7.98 -45.95 10.01
C LYS A 5 9.29 -45.61 10.75
N ARG A 6 10.08 -46.61 11.17
CA ARG A 6 11.40 -46.40 11.82
C ARG A 6 12.46 -45.80 10.87
N LYS A 7 12.47 -46.18 9.59
CA LYS A 7 13.41 -45.61 8.58
C LYS A 7 13.08 -44.15 8.24
N ARG A 8 11.79 -43.77 8.16
CA ARG A 8 11.37 -42.37 7.93
C ARG A 8 11.70 -41.46 9.13
N SER A 9 11.54 -41.94 10.37
CA SER A 9 11.90 -41.20 11.59
C SER A 9 13.40 -40.90 11.70
N ARG A 10 14.27 -41.88 11.40
CA ARG A 10 15.73 -41.70 11.40
C ARG A 10 16.21 -40.72 10.32
N ARG A 11 15.58 -40.69 9.14
CA ARG A 11 15.88 -39.72 8.06
C ARG A 11 15.47 -38.28 8.42
N LYS A 12 14.31 -38.08 9.09
CA LYS A 12 13.89 -36.76 9.59
C LYS A 12 14.82 -36.22 10.68
N ARG A 13 15.25 -37.05 11.63
CA ARG A 13 16.23 -36.65 12.67
C ARG A 13 17.58 -36.23 12.08
N ARG A 14 18.12 -36.99 11.10
CA ARG A 14 19.39 -36.63 10.43
C ARG A 14 19.32 -35.33 9.62
N ARG A 15 18.16 -35.00 9.02
CA ARG A 15 17.95 -33.72 8.31
C ARG A 15 17.87 -32.52 9.27
N ASN A 16 17.20 -32.65 10.42
CA ASN A 16 17.11 -31.57 11.40
C ASN A 16 18.47 -31.27 12.09
N VAL A 17 19.28 -32.29 12.38
CA VAL A 17 20.63 -32.09 12.93
C VAL A 17 21.56 -31.38 11.93
N ARG A 18 21.45 -31.70 10.63
CA ARG A 18 22.21 -31.00 9.57
C ARG A 18 21.75 -29.54 9.36
N ARG A 19 20.45 -29.24 9.48
CA ARG A 19 19.93 -27.87 9.39
C ARG A 19 20.37 -27.02 10.59
N GLY A 20 20.26 -27.53 11.82
CA GLY A 20 20.72 -26.82 13.03
C GLY A 20 22.24 -26.60 13.07
N GLY A 21 23.03 -27.51 12.50
CA GLY A 21 24.48 -27.34 12.34
C GLY A 21 24.87 -26.22 11.37
N ASN A 22 24.09 -26.01 10.30
CA ASN A 22 24.31 -24.92 9.34
C ASN A 22 23.85 -23.56 9.86
N GLU A 23 22.77 -23.50 10.64
CA GLU A 23 22.34 -22.27 11.31
C GLU A 23 23.37 -21.82 12.34
N ARG A 24 23.84 -22.71 13.24
CA ARG A 24 24.88 -22.36 14.22
C ARG A 24 26.18 -21.87 13.57
N LYS A 25 26.60 -22.48 12.45
CA LYS A 25 27.78 -22.02 11.69
C LYS A 25 27.57 -20.63 11.07
N ARG A 26 26.36 -20.31 10.60
CA ARG A 26 26.01 -18.97 10.09
C ARG A 26 25.99 -17.93 11.21
N THR A 27 25.43 -18.24 12.38
CA THR A 27 25.39 -17.31 13.53
C THR A 27 26.79 -17.02 14.08
N ILE A 28 27.68 -18.03 14.11
CA ILE A 28 29.08 -17.86 14.53
C ILE A 28 29.84 -17.00 13.51
N LYS A 29 29.64 -17.23 12.21
CA LYS A 29 30.26 -16.42 11.14
C LYS A 29 29.80 -14.96 11.20
N PHE A 30 28.50 -14.73 11.46
CA PHE A 30 27.91 -13.40 11.59
C PHE A 30 28.44 -12.65 12.82
N ARG A 31 28.52 -13.30 13.99
CA ARG A 31 29.11 -12.71 15.21
C ARG A 31 30.59 -12.35 15.02
N ARG A 32 31.35 -13.13 14.25
CA ARG A 32 32.77 -12.85 13.95
C ARG A 32 32.96 -11.66 13.01
N ILE A 33 32.06 -11.50 12.03
CA ILE A 33 32.04 -10.35 11.11
C ILE A 33 31.61 -9.08 11.85
N TRP A 34 30.59 -9.16 12.70
CA TRP A 34 30.12 -8.03 13.51
C TRP A 34 31.18 -7.54 14.51
N LYS A 35 31.88 -8.45 15.19
CA LYS A 35 32.96 -8.11 16.14
C LYS A 35 34.18 -7.47 15.46
N LYS A 36 34.44 -7.80 14.19
CA LYS A 36 35.49 -7.16 13.38
C LYS A 36 35.12 -5.75 12.92
N LEU A 37 33.84 -5.48 12.69
CA LEU A 37 33.36 -4.18 12.17
C LEU A 37 33.06 -3.15 13.27
N THR A 38 32.76 -3.60 14.49
CA THR A 38 32.23 -2.71 15.55
C THR A 38 33.05 -2.72 16.85
N GLY A 39 34.09 -3.56 16.94
CA GLY A 39 34.92 -3.70 18.14
C GLY A 39 34.19 -4.25 19.38
N CYS A 40 32.88 -4.53 19.30
CA CYS A 40 32.07 -4.92 20.45
C CYS A 40 31.49 -6.33 20.31
N SER A 41 31.41 -7.07 21.43
CA SER A 41 30.82 -8.42 21.48
C SER A 41 29.38 -8.36 21.98
N ILE A 42 28.46 -8.98 21.24
CA ILE A 42 27.05 -9.13 21.66
C ILE A 42 26.99 -10.15 22.80
N GLY A 43 26.79 -9.66 24.03
CA GLY A 43 26.59 -10.43 25.25
C GLY A 43 25.23 -10.13 25.89
N THR A 44 24.59 -11.21 26.35
CA THR A 44 23.32 -11.31 27.07
C THR A 44 23.27 -10.38 28.29
N ALA A 45 22.23 -9.56 28.40
CA ALA A 45 21.99 -8.74 29.58
C ALA A 45 21.26 -9.56 30.66
N ALA A 46 21.94 -9.83 31.77
CA ALA A 46 21.32 -10.12 33.06
C ALA A 46 22.30 -9.75 34.19
N THR A 47 21.78 -8.96 35.13
CA THR A 47 22.22 -8.89 36.54
C THR A 47 23.28 -7.85 36.92
N GLN A 48 22.94 -7.08 37.98
CA GLN A 48 23.73 -6.23 38.89
C GLN A 48 24.15 -4.83 38.38
N MET A 49 23.54 -3.74 38.87
CA MET A 49 23.70 -3.05 40.17
C MET A 49 25.13 -2.53 40.46
N THR A 50 25.20 -1.19 40.62
CA THR A 50 26.21 -0.39 41.35
C THR A 50 27.65 -0.36 40.81
N ARG A 51 28.11 0.84 40.42
CA ARG A 51 29.13 1.63 41.15
C ARG A 51 29.58 2.86 40.34
N LYS A 52 29.65 3.98 41.05
CA LYS A 52 30.35 5.23 40.67
C LYS A 52 31.82 4.95 40.34
N SER A 53 32.33 5.56 39.28
CA SER A 53 33.74 5.97 39.25
C SER A 53 33.91 7.28 38.49
N ARG A 54 34.51 8.24 39.21
CA ARG A 54 35.02 9.54 38.77
C ARG A 54 36.15 9.35 37.75
N ILE A 55 36.18 10.21 36.73
CA ILE A 55 37.42 10.52 35.99
C ILE A 55 37.59 12.03 36.03
N LYS A 56 38.74 12.48 36.56
CA LYS A 56 39.21 13.88 36.63
C LYS A 56 40.00 14.24 35.36
N PRO A 57 40.12 15.54 35.01
CA PRO A 57 40.76 15.99 33.78
C PRO A 57 42.28 16.14 33.94
N ALA A 58 43.03 15.98 32.85
CA ALA A 58 44.45 16.28 32.77
C ALA A 58 44.66 17.61 32.02
N TYR A 59 45.28 18.57 32.71
CA TYR A 59 45.87 19.78 32.15
C TYR A 59 47.22 19.46 31.50
N GLY A 60 47.57 20.19 30.44
CA GLY A 60 48.90 20.22 29.84
C GLY A 60 49.13 21.54 29.12
N THR A 61 49.93 22.39 29.74
CA THR A 61 50.38 23.74 29.38
C THR A 61 51.40 23.77 28.22
N GLY A 62 51.41 24.85 27.45
CA GLY A 62 52.50 25.19 26.52
C GLY A 62 52.29 26.55 25.84
N SER A 63 53.11 27.54 26.20
CA SER A 63 53.05 28.96 25.87
C SER A 63 54.17 29.43 24.92
N LYS A 64 53.91 30.46 24.08
CA LYS A 64 54.82 31.57 23.60
C LYS A 64 54.04 32.41 22.55
N LYS A 65 53.63 33.68 22.79
CA LYS A 65 54.33 34.99 22.55
C LYS A 65 54.96 35.09 21.15
N LYS A 66 54.82 36.14 20.32
CA LYS A 66 54.42 37.56 20.44
C LYS A 66 54.15 38.08 19.00
N ASP A 67 53.36 39.15 18.84
CA ASP A 67 53.80 40.40 18.19
C ASP A 67 52.72 41.48 18.28
N ASP A 68 53.18 42.66 18.69
CA ASP A 68 52.44 43.86 19.04
C ASP A 68 52.31 44.78 17.82
N GLN A 69 51.18 45.48 17.67
CA GLN A 69 51.15 46.82 17.06
C GLN A 69 49.95 47.62 17.58
N GLU A 70 50.27 48.67 18.36
CA GLU A 70 49.38 49.70 18.88
C GLU A 70 48.95 50.68 17.79
N ILE A 71 47.68 51.10 17.80
CA ILE A 71 47.27 52.47 17.43
C ILE A 71 46.19 52.92 18.43
N ALA A 72 46.42 54.09 19.02
CA ALA A 72 45.63 54.72 20.08
C ALA A 72 44.38 55.46 19.57
N GLY A 73 43.36 55.62 20.43
CA GLY A 73 42.34 56.66 20.27
C GLY A 73 41.02 56.47 21.03
N GLY A 74 40.92 57.03 22.25
CA GLY A 74 39.69 57.60 22.85
C GLY A 74 38.63 56.68 23.49
N PRO A 75 38.11 56.96 24.70
CA PRO A 75 37.07 56.16 25.34
C PRO A 75 35.67 56.57 24.85
N ALA A 76 34.92 55.63 24.27
CA ALA A 76 33.51 55.80 23.96
C ALA A 76 32.66 55.10 25.04
N GLU A 77 31.66 55.80 25.54
CA GLU A 77 30.67 55.33 26.51
C GLU A 77 29.89 54.10 26.00
N PRO A 78 29.47 53.17 26.87
CA PRO A 78 28.81 51.95 26.43
C PRO A 78 27.36 52.23 26.00
N GLU A 79 27.11 52.20 24.69
CA GLU A 79 25.75 52.12 24.14
C GLU A 79 25.10 50.80 24.59
N THR A 80 24.04 50.92 25.38
CA THR A 80 23.12 49.85 25.75
C THR A 80 22.40 49.32 24.52
N ILE A 81 22.85 48.19 23.99
CA ILE A 81 22.14 47.43 22.96
C ILE A 81 20.92 46.78 23.64
N SER A 82 19.78 47.47 23.54
CA SER A 82 18.45 46.93 23.84
C SER A 82 18.17 45.72 22.95
N ARG A 83 18.22 44.53 23.54
CA ARG A 83 17.76 43.29 22.92
C ARG A 83 16.24 43.37 22.74
N GLU A 84 15.78 43.81 21.58
CA GLU A 84 14.42 43.59 21.14
C GLU A 84 14.19 42.07 21.03
N ALA A 85 13.38 41.56 21.95
CA ALA A 85 12.89 40.20 21.90
C ALA A 85 12.01 40.05 20.66
N THR A 86 12.51 39.34 19.65
CA THR A 86 11.71 38.90 18.52
C THR A 86 10.56 38.04 19.07
N PRO A 87 9.29 38.37 18.79
CA PRO A 87 8.19 37.57 19.28
C PRO A 87 8.28 36.17 18.69
N ALA A 88 8.22 35.16 19.56
CA ALA A 88 8.19 33.76 19.17
C ALA A 88 7.13 33.54 18.07
N PRO A 89 7.40 32.71 17.05
CA PRO A 89 6.48 32.50 15.95
C PRO A 89 5.15 32.01 16.51
N SER A 90 4.14 32.87 16.40
CA SER A 90 2.76 32.53 16.76
C SER A 90 2.40 31.23 16.05
N VAL A 91 1.95 30.24 16.84
CA VAL A 91 1.45 28.97 16.33
C VAL A 91 0.26 29.30 15.44
N ARG A 92 0.50 29.43 14.12
CA ARG A 92 -0.56 29.60 13.13
C ARG A 92 -1.51 28.43 13.34
N ARG A 93 -2.70 28.70 13.88
CA ARG A 93 -3.79 27.73 13.97
C ARG A 93 -3.95 27.14 12.57
N ALA A 94 -3.58 25.88 12.39
CA ALA A 94 -3.66 25.22 11.10
C ALA A 94 -5.10 25.35 10.60
N LYS A 95 -5.28 25.93 9.40
CA LYS A 95 -6.59 26.02 8.77
C LYS A 95 -7.18 24.61 8.72
N ARG A 96 -8.39 24.43 9.27
CA ARG A 96 -9.08 23.13 9.26
C ARG A 96 -9.22 22.68 7.81
N TYR A 97 -8.77 21.46 7.52
CA TYR A 97 -8.86 20.90 6.18
C TYR A 97 -10.33 20.74 5.78
N VAL A 98 -10.70 21.31 4.64
CA VAL A 98 -12.01 21.13 4.02
C VAL A 98 -11.84 20.09 2.93
N LYS A 99 -12.57 18.98 3.05
CA LYS A 99 -12.53 17.92 2.05
C LYS A 99 -13.05 18.44 0.71
N PRO A 100 -12.47 18.00 -0.41
CA PRO A 100 -12.95 18.40 -1.73
C PRO A 100 -14.41 17.96 -1.93
N PRO A 101 -15.24 18.79 -2.57
CA PRO A 101 -16.60 18.41 -2.92
C PRO A 101 -16.59 17.41 -4.09
N ILE A 102 -17.55 16.48 -4.08
CA ILE A 102 -17.57 15.33 -5.01
C ILE A 102 -17.85 15.71 -6.47
N ASP A 103 -18.42 16.88 -6.70
CA ASP A 103 -18.70 17.49 -7.99
C ASP A 103 -17.45 17.85 -8.80
N LEU A 104 -16.29 17.96 -8.16
CA LEU A 104 -15.00 18.04 -8.86
C LEU A 104 -14.69 16.79 -9.69
N LEU A 105 -15.36 15.66 -9.41
CA LEU A 105 -15.23 14.42 -10.18
C LEU A 105 -16.35 14.31 -11.23
N ARG A 106 -16.01 13.80 -12.41
CA ARG A 106 -16.97 13.46 -13.47
C ARG A 106 -17.83 12.26 -13.07
N SER A 107 -19.08 12.22 -13.53
CA SER A 107 -20.02 11.11 -13.26
C SER A 107 -20.58 10.49 -14.54
N ALA A 108 -20.98 9.21 -14.47
CA ALA A 108 -21.59 8.50 -15.59
C ALA A 108 -23.01 9.01 -15.94
N ALA A 109 -23.69 9.70 -15.02
CA ALA A 109 -25.06 10.19 -15.23
C ALA A 109 -25.17 11.24 -16.34
N GLU A 110 -24.05 11.86 -16.73
CA GLU A 110 -23.98 12.81 -17.85
C GLU A 110 -23.91 12.11 -19.22
N SER A 111 -23.74 10.78 -19.29
CA SER A 111 -23.47 10.07 -20.55
C SER A 111 -24.47 9.00 -20.99
N GLU A 112 -25.44 8.53 -20.20
CA GLU A 112 -26.15 7.28 -20.54
C GLU A 112 -27.65 7.23 -20.18
N GLN A 113 -28.50 7.62 -21.13
CA GLN A 113 -29.92 7.22 -21.19
C GLN A 113 -30.28 6.44 -22.48
N ALA A 114 -29.41 6.42 -23.50
CA ALA A 114 -29.72 5.83 -24.81
C ALA A 114 -29.28 4.35 -25.00
N THR A 115 -28.67 3.73 -23.99
CA THR A 115 -27.83 2.54 -24.20
C THR A 115 -28.43 1.21 -23.72
N LYS A 116 -29.34 1.21 -22.73
CA LYS A 116 -29.83 -0.03 -22.10
C LYS A 116 -30.60 -0.98 -23.04
N GLU A 117 -31.47 -0.45 -23.92
CA GLU A 117 -32.32 -1.30 -24.79
C GLU A 117 -31.54 -1.98 -25.93
N ARG A 118 -30.48 -1.34 -26.45
CA ARG A 118 -29.61 -1.95 -27.48
C ARG A 118 -28.81 -3.14 -26.93
N TYR A 119 -28.51 -3.13 -25.64
CA TYR A 119 -27.64 -4.14 -25.04
C TYR A 119 -28.35 -5.47 -24.78
N ASP A 120 -29.61 -5.48 -24.35
CA ASP A 120 -30.32 -6.74 -24.05
C ASP A 120 -30.50 -7.64 -25.29
N TYR A 121 -30.72 -7.05 -26.47
CA TYR A 121 -30.82 -7.80 -27.73
C TYR A 121 -29.49 -8.46 -28.12
N GLU A 122 -28.37 -7.73 -27.99
CA GLU A 122 -27.05 -8.29 -28.31
C GLU A 122 -26.65 -9.42 -27.36
N GLN A 123 -27.05 -9.34 -26.09
CA GLN A 123 -26.69 -10.35 -25.08
C GLN A 123 -27.37 -11.69 -25.33
N ASN A 124 -28.66 -11.69 -25.67
CA ASN A 124 -29.39 -12.91 -26.00
C ASN A 124 -28.82 -13.60 -27.24
N GLY A 125 -28.40 -12.82 -28.25
CA GLY A 125 -27.73 -13.33 -29.44
C GLY A 125 -26.39 -14.01 -29.14
N ARG A 126 -25.57 -13.42 -28.25
CA ARG A 126 -24.27 -13.99 -27.86
C ARG A 126 -24.40 -15.22 -26.97
N ALA A 127 -25.34 -15.23 -26.04
CA ALA A 127 -25.64 -16.39 -25.20
C ALA A 127 -26.04 -17.60 -26.06
N LYS A 128 -26.89 -17.39 -27.08
CA LYS A 128 -27.26 -18.44 -28.03
C LYS A 128 -26.05 -18.94 -28.83
N LYS A 129 -25.26 -18.03 -29.41
CA LYS A 129 -24.03 -18.40 -30.14
C LYS A 129 -23.05 -19.20 -29.29
N LEU A 130 -22.91 -18.86 -28.00
CA LEU A 130 -22.04 -19.60 -27.07
C LEU A 130 -22.52 -21.05 -26.91
N ILE A 131 -23.81 -21.27 -26.70
CA ILE A 131 -24.38 -22.62 -26.57
C ILE A 131 -24.28 -23.40 -27.88
N ASP A 132 -24.58 -22.77 -29.02
CA ASP A 132 -24.46 -23.39 -30.34
C ASP A 132 -23.01 -23.81 -30.62
N THR A 133 -22.03 -22.98 -30.22
CA THR A 133 -20.60 -23.30 -30.33
C THR A 133 -20.22 -24.47 -29.43
N LEU A 134 -20.63 -24.46 -28.15
CA LEU A 134 -20.35 -25.59 -27.26
C LEU A 134 -20.96 -26.89 -27.81
N ALA A 135 -22.18 -26.82 -28.35
CA ALA A 135 -22.86 -27.94 -28.96
C ALA A 135 -22.11 -28.49 -30.19
N SER A 136 -21.56 -27.64 -31.06
CA SER A 136 -20.79 -28.08 -32.24
C SER A 136 -19.52 -28.87 -31.89
N PHE A 137 -18.95 -28.63 -30.70
CA PHE A 137 -17.81 -29.40 -30.17
C PHE A 137 -18.24 -30.59 -29.28
N GLY A 138 -19.53 -30.94 -29.28
CA GLY A 138 -20.09 -32.04 -28.50
C GLY A 138 -20.04 -31.77 -26.99
N VAL A 139 -20.23 -30.51 -26.58
CA VAL A 139 -20.39 -30.09 -25.20
C VAL A 139 -21.82 -29.59 -25.01
N GLY A 140 -22.69 -30.45 -24.47
CA GLY A 140 -24.03 -30.04 -24.09
C GLY A 140 -24.00 -29.17 -22.83
N ALA A 141 -24.56 -27.97 -22.89
CA ALA A 141 -24.65 -27.06 -21.76
C ALA A 141 -25.84 -26.11 -21.90
N LYS A 142 -26.20 -25.42 -20.81
CA LYS A 142 -27.26 -24.39 -20.78
C LYS A 142 -26.75 -23.14 -20.09
N VAL A 143 -27.19 -21.96 -20.53
CA VAL A 143 -26.91 -20.70 -19.80
C VAL A 143 -27.89 -20.60 -18.63
N SER A 144 -27.37 -20.48 -17.41
CA SER A 144 -28.18 -20.28 -16.20
C SER A 144 -28.38 -18.81 -15.87
N ALA A 145 -27.37 -17.97 -16.11
CA ALA A 145 -27.43 -16.53 -15.87
C ALA A 145 -26.46 -15.78 -16.77
N VAL A 146 -26.77 -14.50 -17.03
CA VAL A 146 -25.89 -13.56 -17.74
C VAL A 146 -25.69 -12.35 -16.84
N LEU A 147 -24.44 -12.08 -16.48
CA LEU A 147 -24.05 -10.96 -15.64
C LEU A 147 -23.19 -10.01 -16.48
N ARG A 148 -23.76 -8.86 -16.87
CA ARG A 148 -23.05 -7.84 -17.62
C ARG A 148 -22.32 -6.90 -16.65
N GLY A 149 -21.00 -6.86 -16.77
CA GLY A 149 -20.17 -5.87 -16.11
C GLY A 149 -19.73 -4.77 -17.09
N PRO A 150 -18.99 -3.76 -16.60
CA PRO A 150 -18.55 -2.62 -17.42
C PRO A 150 -17.67 -3.03 -18.61
N ALA A 151 -16.72 -3.96 -18.39
CA ALA A 151 -15.75 -4.37 -19.40
C ALA A 151 -16.01 -5.77 -19.98
N VAL A 152 -16.62 -6.66 -19.20
CA VAL A 152 -16.84 -8.06 -19.57
C VAL A 152 -18.26 -8.48 -19.21
N THR A 153 -18.81 -9.41 -19.97
CA THR A 153 -20.05 -10.11 -19.63
C THR A 153 -19.70 -11.55 -19.23
N ARG A 154 -20.16 -11.97 -18.06
CA ARG A 154 -20.02 -13.35 -17.59
C ARG A 154 -21.28 -14.14 -17.91
N TYR A 155 -21.14 -15.18 -18.72
CA TYR A 155 -22.16 -16.19 -18.95
C TYR A 155 -21.94 -17.33 -17.96
N GLU A 156 -22.89 -17.57 -17.06
CA GLU A 156 -22.88 -18.75 -16.20
C GLU A 156 -23.47 -19.91 -17.00
N VAL A 157 -22.66 -20.92 -17.25
CA VAL A 157 -22.98 -22.06 -18.10
C VAL A 157 -22.99 -23.34 -17.26
N GLN A 158 -24.13 -24.01 -17.21
CA GLN A 158 -24.28 -25.30 -16.56
C GLN A 158 -24.05 -26.42 -17.58
N PRO A 159 -22.97 -27.21 -17.46
CA PRO A 159 -22.73 -28.34 -18.35
C PRO A 159 -23.68 -29.51 -18.05
N ASN A 160 -24.02 -30.29 -19.08
CA ASN A 160 -24.79 -31.51 -18.90
C ASN A 160 -24.02 -32.54 -18.04
N PRO A 161 -24.72 -33.44 -17.32
CA PRO A 161 -24.08 -34.52 -16.57
C PRO A 161 -23.10 -35.32 -17.44
N GLY A 162 -21.90 -35.57 -16.91
CA GLY A 162 -20.85 -36.33 -17.59
C GLY A 162 -19.90 -35.50 -18.47
N VAL A 163 -20.22 -34.23 -18.75
CA VAL A 163 -19.29 -33.33 -19.45
C VAL A 163 -18.13 -32.96 -18.52
N LYS A 164 -16.89 -33.24 -18.96
CA LYS A 164 -15.68 -32.85 -18.21
C LYS A 164 -15.46 -31.34 -18.32
N VAL A 165 -15.28 -30.68 -17.17
CA VAL A 165 -14.93 -29.25 -17.10
C VAL A 165 -13.70 -28.92 -17.93
N SER A 166 -12.69 -29.80 -17.94
CA SER A 166 -11.47 -29.62 -18.75
C SER A 166 -11.75 -29.48 -20.25
N LYS A 167 -12.81 -30.10 -20.76
CA LYS A 167 -13.22 -30.00 -22.17
C LYS A 167 -13.74 -28.61 -22.50
N ILE A 168 -14.41 -27.95 -21.56
CA ILE A 168 -14.88 -26.56 -21.74
C ILE A 168 -13.69 -25.61 -21.68
N VAL A 169 -12.80 -25.80 -20.70
CA VAL A 169 -11.60 -24.98 -20.54
C VAL A 169 -10.69 -25.06 -21.78
N SER A 170 -10.56 -26.24 -22.41
CA SER A 170 -9.75 -26.41 -23.63
C SER A 170 -10.35 -25.75 -24.88
N LEU A 171 -11.62 -25.37 -24.86
CA LEU A 171 -12.31 -24.72 -26.00
C LEU A 171 -12.23 -23.19 -25.91
N SER A 172 -11.40 -22.61 -25.04
CA SER A 172 -11.32 -21.14 -24.87
C SER A 172 -11.11 -20.41 -26.20
N ASP A 173 -10.17 -20.90 -27.02
CA ASP A 173 -9.77 -20.23 -28.25
C ASP A 173 -10.86 -20.37 -29.32
N ASP A 174 -11.50 -21.53 -29.42
CA ASP A 174 -12.62 -21.79 -30.32
C ASP A 174 -13.86 -20.96 -29.95
N ILE A 175 -14.14 -20.81 -28.65
CA ILE A 175 -15.22 -19.97 -28.14
C ILE A 175 -14.94 -18.51 -28.47
N ALA A 176 -13.70 -18.04 -28.25
CA ALA A 176 -13.31 -16.67 -28.59
C ALA A 176 -13.48 -16.39 -30.08
N LEU A 177 -13.06 -17.33 -30.94
CA LEU A 177 -13.20 -17.24 -32.39
C LEU A 177 -14.68 -17.12 -32.82
N ASN A 178 -15.54 -18.02 -32.36
CA ASN A 178 -16.96 -18.02 -32.75
C ASN A 178 -17.75 -16.83 -32.21
N LEU A 179 -17.34 -16.28 -31.05
CA LEU A 179 -17.95 -15.09 -30.48
C LEU A 179 -17.34 -13.78 -31.00
N ALA A 180 -16.37 -13.86 -31.93
CA ALA A 180 -15.58 -12.73 -32.42
C ALA A 180 -15.04 -11.87 -31.26
N ALA A 181 -14.52 -12.54 -30.23
CA ALA A 181 -13.93 -11.90 -29.06
C ALA A 181 -12.40 -11.94 -29.16
N THR A 182 -11.74 -10.94 -28.56
CA THR A 182 -10.26 -10.92 -28.45
C THR A 182 -9.70 -12.06 -27.60
N GLY A 183 -10.53 -12.62 -26.72
CA GLY A 183 -10.25 -13.78 -25.89
C GLY A 183 -11.42 -14.03 -24.95
N VAL A 184 -11.41 -15.17 -24.25
CA VAL A 184 -12.38 -15.46 -23.19
C VAL A 184 -11.66 -15.98 -21.96
N ARG A 185 -12.19 -15.65 -20.77
CA ARG A 185 -11.70 -16.20 -19.50
C ARG A 185 -12.72 -17.19 -18.96
N ILE A 186 -12.27 -18.40 -18.65
CA ILE A 186 -13.13 -19.46 -18.14
C ILE A 186 -12.80 -19.68 -16.65
N GLU A 187 -13.78 -19.44 -15.80
CA GLU A 187 -13.73 -19.72 -14.35
C GLU A 187 -14.55 -20.97 -14.06
N ALA A 188 -13.87 -22.06 -13.69
CA ALA A 188 -14.51 -23.35 -13.51
C ALA A 188 -13.97 -24.11 -12.29
N PRO A 189 -14.84 -24.58 -11.36
CA PRO A 189 -16.24 -24.17 -11.16
C PRO A 189 -16.35 -22.77 -10.53
N ILE A 190 -17.50 -22.10 -10.69
CA ILE A 190 -17.80 -20.89 -9.94
C ILE A 190 -17.96 -21.24 -8.44
N PRO A 191 -17.25 -20.57 -7.52
CA PRO A 191 -17.40 -20.84 -6.09
C PRO A 191 -18.86 -20.75 -5.62
N GLY A 192 -19.38 -21.85 -5.06
CA GLY A 192 -20.75 -21.92 -4.54
C GLY A 192 -21.85 -22.13 -5.58
N LYS A 193 -21.51 -22.39 -6.86
CA LYS A 193 -22.49 -22.70 -7.91
C LYS A 193 -22.07 -23.92 -8.75
N GLU A 194 -23.04 -24.68 -9.26
CA GLU A 194 -22.82 -25.80 -10.19
C GLU A 194 -22.69 -25.31 -11.65
N ALA A 195 -21.90 -24.26 -11.88
CA ALA A 195 -21.76 -23.62 -13.18
C ALA A 195 -20.30 -23.26 -13.48
N VAL A 196 -20.03 -23.10 -14.77
CA VAL A 196 -18.78 -22.57 -15.32
C VAL A 196 -19.03 -21.13 -15.77
N GLY A 197 -18.22 -20.18 -15.30
CA GLY A 197 -18.31 -18.79 -15.72
C GLY A 197 -17.46 -18.56 -16.95
N ILE A 198 -18.07 -18.18 -18.07
CA ILE A 198 -17.37 -17.79 -19.29
C ILE A 198 -17.47 -16.27 -19.42
N GLU A 199 -16.35 -15.59 -19.21
CA GLU A 199 -16.23 -14.14 -19.32
C GLU A 199 -15.81 -13.76 -20.74
N VAL A 200 -16.64 -12.97 -21.39
CA VAL A 200 -16.44 -12.48 -22.75
C VAL A 200 -16.33 -10.96 -22.70
N PRO A 201 -15.28 -10.35 -23.29
CA PRO A 201 -15.17 -8.91 -23.40
C PRO A 201 -16.39 -8.28 -24.09
N ASN A 202 -16.86 -7.16 -23.54
CA ASN A 202 -17.90 -6.35 -24.18
C ASN A 202 -17.33 -5.70 -25.46
N LYS A 203 -18.19 -5.44 -26.46
CA LYS A 203 -17.79 -4.66 -27.65
C LYS A 203 -17.39 -3.24 -27.26
N GLU A 204 -18.17 -2.64 -26.37
CA GLU A 204 -17.97 -1.31 -25.82
C GLU A 204 -17.71 -1.47 -24.32
N VAL A 205 -16.59 -0.94 -23.86
CA VAL A 205 -16.22 -0.95 -22.43
C VAL A 205 -16.75 0.33 -21.80
N GLU A 206 -17.55 0.17 -20.75
CA GLU A 206 -18.08 1.29 -19.98
C GLU A 206 -17.01 1.85 -19.04
N ILE A 207 -16.87 3.18 -19.01
CA ILE A 207 -15.92 3.85 -18.12
C ILE A 207 -16.45 3.80 -16.68
N VAL A 208 -15.63 3.27 -15.76
CA VAL A 208 -15.94 3.31 -14.33
C VAL A 208 -15.39 4.61 -13.73
N TYR A 209 -16.29 5.55 -13.42
CA TYR A 209 -15.91 6.83 -12.83
C TYR A 209 -15.64 6.71 -11.33
N LEU A 210 -14.57 7.37 -10.86
CA LEU A 210 -14.23 7.42 -9.44
C LEU A 210 -15.36 8.00 -8.58
N ARG A 211 -16.09 8.99 -9.12
CA ARG A 211 -17.24 9.61 -8.46
C ARG A 211 -18.29 8.59 -8.06
N ASP A 212 -18.59 7.63 -8.94
CA ASP A 212 -19.61 6.60 -8.69
C ASP A 212 -19.24 5.75 -7.46
N VAL A 213 -17.96 5.39 -7.35
CA VAL A 213 -17.47 4.52 -6.28
C VAL A 213 -17.33 5.30 -4.97
N ILE A 214 -16.78 6.53 -5.00
CA ILE A 214 -16.67 7.39 -3.79
C ILE A 214 -18.06 7.85 -3.30
N GLY A 215 -19.02 8.04 -4.20
CA GLY A 215 -20.40 8.39 -3.86
C GLY A 215 -21.22 7.22 -3.30
N SER A 216 -20.73 5.98 -3.45
CA SER A 216 -21.39 4.77 -2.97
C SER A 216 -21.55 4.73 -1.44
N LYS A 217 -22.49 3.93 -0.95
CA LYS A 217 -22.66 3.71 0.50
C LYS A 217 -21.48 2.94 1.07
N GLU A 218 -21.00 1.96 0.32
CA GLU A 218 -19.84 1.13 0.65
C GLU A 218 -18.61 1.99 0.99
N TYR A 219 -18.38 3.05 0.22
CA TYR A 219 -17.30 3.99 0.49
C TYR A 219 -17.60 4.95 1.64
N ARG A 220 -18.76 5.63 1.62
CA ARG A 220 -19.10 6.68 2.59
C ARG A 220 -19.22 6.16 4.01
N ASP A 221 -19.82 4.98 4.18
CA ASP A 221 -20.11 4.40 5.49
C ASP A 221 -18.90 3.65 6.07
N SER A 222 -17.83 3.48 5.29
CA SER A 222 -16.62 2.80 5.76
C SER A 222 -15.93 3.60 6.87
N ALA A 223 -15.59 2.92 7.97
CA ALA A 223 -15.00 3.57 9.14
C ALA A 223 -13.51 3.93 8.97
N SER A 224 -12.78 3.24 8.09
CA SER A 224 -11.35 3.46 7.92
C SER A 224 -11.06 4.78 7.21
N LYS A 225 -9.99 5.44 7.65
CA LYS A 225 -9.43 6.66 7.04
C LYS A 225 -8.56 6.34 5.81
N LEU A 226 -8.23 5.06 5.61
CA LEU A 226 -7.47 4.55 4.48
C LEU A 226 -8.33 3.70 3.53
N THR A 227 -9.65 3.87 3.56
CA THR A 227 -10.50 3.26 2.54
C THR A 227 -10.27 3.93 1.20
N PHE A 228 -10.15 3.12 0.15
CA PHE A 228 -10.01 3.57 -1.22
C PHE A 228 -10.96 2.85 -2.16
N ALA A 229 -11.34 3.53 -3.24
CA ALA A 229 -12.10 2.96 -4.33
C ALA A 229 -11.21 2.05 -5.19
N ILE A 230 -11.66 0.82 -5.46
CA ILE A 230 -11.01 -0.06 -6.44
C ILE A 230 -11.67 0.14 -7.81
N GLY A 231 -13.00 0.13 -7.85
CA GLY A 231 -13.76 0.16 -9.11
C GLY A 231 -15.10 -0.55 -8.97
N LYS A 232 -15.55 -1.17 -10.06
CA LYS A 232 -16.74 -2.03 -10.08
C LYS A 232 -16.31 -3.47 -10.39
N ASP A 233 -17.00 -4.44 -9.80
CA ASP A 233 -16.82 -5.84 -10.18
C ASP A 233 -17.52 -6.15 -11.52
N ILE A 234 -17.42 -7.42 -11.93
CA ILE A 234 -18.05 -7.95 -13.14
C ILE A 234 -19.58 -7.91 -13.13
N ALA A 235 -20.21 -7.66 -11.99
CA ALA A 235 -21.65 -7.48 -11.85
C ALA A 235 -22.03 -5.99 -11.73
N GLY A 236 -21.05 -5.09 -11.88
CA GLY A 236 -21.24 -3.65 -11.75
C GLY A 236 -21.31 -3.14 -10.31
N LYS A 237 -21.09 -4.01 -9.31
CA LYS A 237 -21.14 -3.61 -7.91
C LYS A 237 -19.89 -2.82 -7.54
N ASN A 238 -20.07 -1.72 -6.81
CA ASN A 238 -18.97 -0.90 -6.32
C ASN A 238 -18.09 -1.68 -5.32
N ILE A 239 -16.78 -1.68 -5.56
CA ILE A 239 -15.79 -2.34 -4.73
C ILE A 239 -14.87 -1.28 -4.11
N VAL A 240 -14.75 -1.36 -2.78
CA VAL A 240 -13.86 -0.54 -1.97
C VAL A 240 -12.97 -1.45 -1.13
N ALA A 241 -11.77 -0.98 -0.80
CA ALA A 241 -10.82 -1.69 0.05
C ALA A 241 -10.25 -0.76 1.12
N ASP A 242 -9.59 -1.36 2.12
CA ASP A 242 -8.99 -0.65 3.25
C ASP A 242 -7.54 -1.07 3.41
N ILE A 243 -6.62 -0.12 3.24
CA ILE A 243 -5.18 -0.36 3.40
C ILE A 243 -4.86 -0.78 4.85
N ALA A 244 -5.62 -0.33 5.85
CA ALA A 244 -5.36 -0.74 7.24
C ALA A 244 -5.59 -2.24 7.47
N LYS A 245 -6.44 -2.90 6.68
CA LYS A 245 -6.66 -4.36 6.73
C LYS A 245 -5.64 -5.14 5.90
N MET A 246 -5.01 -4.48 4.93
CA MET A 246 -3.95 -5.00 4.07
C MET A 246 -2.73 -4.10 4.23
N PRO A 247 -1.99 -4.21 5.35
CA PRO A 247 -1.11 -3.15 5.86
C PRO A 247 -0.04 -2.68 4.85
N HIS A 248 0.26 -3.52 3.85
CA HIS A 248 1.04 -3.16 2.68
C HIS A 248 0.34 -3.67 1.41
N LEU A 249 0.43 -2.91 0.33
CA LEU A 249 -0.14 -3.20 -0.99
C LEU A 249 0.96 -3.16 -2.05
N LEU A 250 1.00 -4.18 -2.91
CA LEU A 250 1.84 -4.19 -4.12
C LEU A 250 0.96 -4.04 -5.34
N ILE A 251 1.29 -3.10 -6.23
CA ILE A 251 0.59 -2.87 -7.50
C ILE A 251 1.58 -3.16 -8.62
N ALA A 252 1.21 -4.05 -9.55
CA ALA A 252 2.02 -4.42 -10.70
C ALA A 252 1.16 -4.42 -11.95
N GLY A 253 1.75 -3.99 -13.07
CA GLY A 253 1.10 -3.94 -14.37
C GLY A 253 2.05 -3.39 -15.42
N ALA A 254 1.87 -3.82 -16.68
CA ALA A 254 2.64 -3.28 -17.80
C ALA A 254 2.27 -1.81 -18.08
N THR A 255 3.09 -1.10 -18.84
CA THR A 255 2.75 0.25 -19.32
C THR A 255 1.39 0.26 -20.02
N GLY A 256 0.55 1.24 -19.71
CA GLY A 256 -0.80 1.34 -20.28
C GLY A 256 -1.86 0.45 -19.63
N SER A 257 -1.50 -0.42 -18.68
CA SER A 257 -2.48 -1.27 -17.96
C SER A 257 -3.34 -0.54 -16.91
N GLY A 258 -3.04 0.75 -16.64
CA GLY A 258 -3.75 1.56 -15.65
C GLY A 258 -3.10 1.62 -14.27
N LYS A 259 -1.84 1.18 -14.09
CA LYS A 259 -1.09 1.28 -12.82
C LYS A 259 -1.14 2.71 -12.23
N SER A 260 -0.76 3.70 -13.01
CA SER A 260 -0.73 5.11 -12.58
C SER A 260 -2.13 5.63 -12.23
N VAL A 261 -3.14 5.26 -13.02
CA VAL A 261 -4.56 5.62 -12.75
C VAL A 261 -5.02 5.01 -11.42
N CYS A 262 -4.64 3.76 -11.14
CA CYS A 262 -4.93 3.09 -9.87
C CYS A 262 -4.27 3.81 -8.68
N ILE A 263 -3.00 4.20 -8.79
CA ILE A 263 -2.30 4.97 -7.74
C ILE A 263 -3.00 6.31 -7.48
N ASN A 264 -3.32 7.05 -8.53
CA ASN A 264 -4.06 8.31 -8.42
C ASN A 264 -5.45 8.12 -7.79
N THR A 265 -6.13 7.02 -8.13
CA THR A 265 -7.42 6.65 -7.54
C THR A 265 -7.32 6.40 -6.03
N ILE A 266 -6.26 5.72 -5.59
CA ILE A 266 -6.00 5.48 -4.17
C ILE A 266 -5.74 6.80 -3.44
N ILE A 267 -4.86 7.65 -3.98
CA ILE A 267 -4.52 8.95 -3.38
C ILE A 267 -5.78 9.83 -3.28
N ALA A 268 -6.49 10.00 -4.40
CA ALA A 268 -7.71 10.79 -4.45
C ALA A 268 -8.74 10.29 -3.43
N SER A 269 -8.96 8.97 -3.34
CA SER A 269 -9.86 8.40 -2.34
C SER A 269 -9.48 8.87 -0.93
N ILE A 270 -8.21 8.71 -0.54
CA ILE A 270 -7.77 9.14 0.79
C ILE A 270 -8.00 10.64 1.02
N LEU A 271 -7.75 11.49 0.02
CA LEU A 271 -8.00 12.94 0.11
C LEU A 271 -9.49 13.29 0.29
N TYR A 272 -10.39 12.58 -0.39
CA TYR A 272 -11.85 12.72 -0.20
C TYR A 272 -12.32 12.24 1.18
N LYS A 273 -11.52 11.43 1.89
CA LYS A 273 -11.93 10.76 3.12
C LYS A 273 -11.29 11.31 4.38
N SER A 274 -10.07 11.81 4.29
CA SER A 274 -9.20 12.03 5.45
C SER A 274 -8.45 13.34 5.33
N GLY A 275 -8.38 14.10 6.44
CA GLY A 275 -7.53 15.29 6.54
C GLY A 275 -6.09 14.96 6.91
N PRO A 276 -5.17 15.94 6.84
CA PRO A 276 -3.76 15.80 7.20
C PRO A 276 -3.51 15.44 8.67
N GLU A 277 -4.50 15.65 9.54
CA GLU A 277 -4.51 15.22 10.94
C GLU A 277 -4.83 13.73 11.13
N ASP A 278 -5.56 13.13 10.17
CA ASP A 278 -5.89 11.71 10.18
C ASP A 278 -4.85 10.90 9.40
N VAL A 279 -4.41 11.41 8.24
CA VAL A 279 -3.49 10.71 7.31
C VAL A 279 -2.42 11.65 6.77
N ARG A 280 -1.17 11.18 6.82
CA ARG A 280 0.01 11.81 6.25
C ARG A 280 0.62 10.93 5.18
N MET A 281 1.26 11.53 4.18
CA MET A 281 1.80 10.83 3.02
C MET A 281 3.27 11.13 2.79
N ILE A 282 4.02 10.12 2.36
CA ILE A 282 5.32 10.25 1.70
C ILE A 282 5.15 9.67 0.31
N MET A 283 5.53 10.44 -0.70
CA MET A 283 5.44 10.03 -2.10
C MET A 283 6.85 9.97 -2.69
N ILE A 284 7.18 8.84 -3.30
CA ILE A 284 8.45 8.59 -3.98
C ILE A 284 8.16 8.32 -5.45
N ASP A 285 8.67 9.19 -6.31
CA ASP A 285 8.50 9.15 -7.76
C ASP A 285 9.87 9.38 -8.44
N PRO A 286 10.64 8.31 -8.66
CA PRO A 286 11.97 8.42 -9.24
C PRO A 286 11.94 8.87 -10.71
N LYS A 287 10.79 8.74 -11.40
CA LYS A 287 10.64 9.08 -12.82
C LYS A 287 10.14 10.51 -13.04
N ILE A 288 9.61 11.18 -12.02
CA ILE A 288 9.05 12.54 -12.09
C ILE A 288 7.92 12.63 -13.13
N VAL A 289 7.03 11.64 -13.13
CA VAL A 289 5.93 11.57 -14.11
C VAL A 289 4.58 11.67 -13.43
N GLU A 290 4.38 10.92 -12.34
CA GLU A 290 3.04 10.60 -11.85
C GLU A 290 2.68 11.39 -10.59
N LEU A 291 3.61 11.51 -9.64
CA LEU A 291 3.27 12.03 -8.30
C LEU A 291 3.64 13.49 -8.11
N GLY A 292 4.41 14.09 -9.01
CA GLY A 292 4.83 15.50 -8.91
C GLY A 292 3.69 16.50 -8.76
N ILE A 293 2.51 16.19 -9.33
CA ILE A 293 1.29 17.00 -9.24
C ILE A 293 0.76 17.17 -7.80
N TYR A 294 1.13 16.28 -6.88
CA TYR A 294 0.68 16.33 -5.49
C TYR A 294 1.52 17.26 -4.62
N ASN A 295 2.59 17.85 -5.13
CA ASN A 295 3.38 18.81 -4.36
C ASN A 295 2.51 19.98 -3.87
N GLY A 296 2.60 20.29 -2.58
CA GLY A 296 1.86 21.38 -1.93
C GLY A 296 0.57 20.96 -1.23
N ILE A 297 0.10 19.71 -1.38
CA ILE A 297 -1.03 19.23 -0.57
C ILE A 297 -0.65 19.17 0.92
N PRO A 298 -1.58 19.46 1.85
CA PRO A 298 -1.26 19.52 3.27
C PRO A 298 -0.95 18.14 3.89
N HIS A 299 -1.26 17.05 3.21
CA HIS A 299 -1.01 15.67 3.66
C HIS A 299 0.44 15.24 3.54
N LEU A 300 1.21 15.87 2.65
CA LEU A 300 2.62 15.51 2.45
C LEU A 300 3.46 15.85 3.69
N LEU A 301 4.32 14.91 4.10
CA LEU A 301 5.32 15.14 5.15
C LEU A 301 6.57 15.82 4.60
N VAL A 302 6.91 15.50 3.36
CA VAL A 302 8.02 16.05 2.59
C VAL A 302 7.56 16.25 1.15
N PRO A 303 8.17 17.17 0.38
CA PRO A 303 7.96 17.23 -1.06
C PRO A 303 8.20 15.86 -1.71
N VAL A 304 7.55 15.63 -2.85
CA VAL A 304 7.66 14.37 -3.59
C VAL A 304 9.13 14.04 -3.83
N VAL A 305 9.54 12.86 -3.38
CA VAL A 305 10.94 12.44 -3.38
C VAL A 305 11.27 11.84 -4.73
N THR A 306 12.16 12.50 -5.47
CA THR A 306 12.61 12.06 -6.80
C THR A 306 13.98 11.40 -6.78
N ASP A 307 14.84 11.77 -5.82
CA ASP A 307 16.19 11.22 -5.68
C ASP A 307 16.16 9.87 -4.93
N PRO A 308 16.70 8.76 -5.49
CA PRO A 308 16.72 7.46 -4.85
C PRO A 308 17.45 7.42 -3.49
N ARG A 309 18.49 8.23 -3.29
CA ARG A 309 19.20 8.34 -2.00
C ARG A 309 18.31 9.02 -0.97
N LYS A 310 17.57 10.05 -1.37
CA LYS A 310 16.55 10.68 -0.49
C LYS A 310 15.41 9.72 -0.18
N ALA A 311 15.03 8.85 -1.11
CA ALA A 311 14.03 7.81 -0.87
C ALA A 311 14.49 6.83 0.22
N ALA A 312 15.74 6.36 0.17
CA ALA A 312 16.32 5.54 1.24
C ALA A 312 16.31 6.27 2.60
N GLY A 313 16.59 7.57 2.61
CA GLY A 313 16.46 8.42 3.80
C GLY A 313 15.03 8.50 4.34
N ALA A 314 14.03 8.68 3.46
CA ALA A 314 12.62 8.72 3.84
C ALA A 314 12.13 7.39 4.43
N LEU A 315 12.56 6.26 3.87
CA LEU A 315 12.27 4.93 4.41
C LEU A 315 12.96 4.70 5.76
N SER A 316 14.21 5.14 5.91
CA SER A 316 14.92 5.09 7.20
C SER A 316 14.23 5.92 8.26
N TRP A 317 13.73 7.11 7.90
CA TRP A 317 12.90 7.94 8.78
C TRP A 317 11.60 7.23 9.17
N ALA A 318 10.94 6.54 8.24
CA ALA A 318 9.72 5.81 8.54
C ALA A 318 9.94 4.67 9.55
N VAL A 319 11.09 3.99 9.49
CA VAL A 319 11.49 2.99 10.51
C VAL A 319 11.71 3.66 11.87
N ALA A 320 12.43 4.78 11.92
CA ALA A 320 12.64 5.52 13.17
C ALA A 320 11.32 6.04 13.79
N GLU A 321 10.40 6.54 12.96
CA GLU A 321 9.07 6.96 13.37
C GLU A 321 8.23 5.78 13.89
N MET A 322 8.35 4.60 13.27
CA MET A 322 7.71 3.37 13.77
C MET A 322 8.23 2.99 15.17
N GLU A 323 9.54 3.00 15.39
CA GLU A 323 10.15 2.71 16.70
C GLU A 323 9.72 3.72 17.77
N LYS A 324 9.71 5.02 17.42
CA LYS A 324 9.20 6.09 18.29
C LYS A 324 7.74 5.87 18.69
N ARG A 325 6.88 5.45 17.74
CA ARG A 325 5.48 5.13 18.02
C ARG A 325 5.34 3.93 18.95
N TYR A 326 6.13 2.87 18.77
CA TYR A 326 6.12 1.74 19.70
C TYR A 326 6.52 2.14 21.12
N ALA A 327 7.51 3.02 21.26
CA ALA A 327 7.89 3.55 22.58
C ALA A 327 6.74 4.35 23.21
N ALA A 328 6.06 5.21 22.45
CA ALA A 328 4.88 5.93 22.92
C ALA A 328 3.72 5.00 23.29
N PHE A 329 3.47 3.96 22.49
CA PHE A 329 2.43 2.98 22.78
C PHE A 329 2.70 2.25 24.09
N SER A 330 3.96 1.87 24.33
CA SER A 330 4.40 1.25 25.58
C SER A 330 4.22 2.19 26.78
N GLN A 331 4.61 3.46 26.66
CA GLN A 331 4.44 4.47 27.72
C GLN A 331 2.98 4.71 28.10
N HIS A 332 2.07 4.61 27.14
CA HIS A 332 0.63 4.77 27.35
C HIS A 332 -0.13 3.45 27.55
N ASN A 333 0.59 2.32 27.65
CA ASN A 333 0.03 0.97 27.83
C ASN A 333 -1.04 0.58 26.79
N VAL A 334 -0.81 0.94 25.52
CA VAL A 334 -1.67 0.62 24.37
C VAL A 334 -0.93 -0.25 23.37
N ARG A 335 -1.68 -0.97 22.52
CA ARG A 335 -1.11 -1.94 21.57
C ARG A 335 -0.99 -1.43 20.14
N ASP A 336 -1.78 -0.42 19.78
CA ASP A 336 -1.90 0.06 18.41
C ASP A 336 -2.23 1.56 18.34
N LEU A 337 -2.12 2.10 17.14
CA LEU A 337 -2.37 3.51 16.85
C LEU A 337 -3.80 3.94 17.18
N LYS A 338 -4.79 3.06 16.99
CA LYS A 338 -6.20 3.38 17.26
C LYS A 338 -6.42 3.58 18.76
N SER A 339 -5.89 2.67 19.57
CA SER A 339 -5.95 2.69 21.03
C SER A 339 -5.15 3.86 21.60
N TYR A 340 -3.99 4.16 21.00
CA TYR A 340 -3.22 5.36 21.33
C TYR A 340 -4.05 6.63 21.08
N ASN A 341 -4.64 6.77 19.89
CA ASN A 341 -5.39 7.97 19.54
C ASN A 341 -6.64 8.17 20.42
N LEU A 342 -7.31 7.09 20.83
CA LEU A 342 -8.42 7.15 21.78
C LEU A 342 -7.96 7.64 23.17
N THR A 343 -6.79 7.19 23.62
CA THR A 343 -6.20 7.62 24.88
C THR A 343 -5.75 9.08 24.81
N ALA A 344 -5.15 9.47 23.67
CA ALA A 344 -4.69 10.82 23.42
C ALA A 344 -5.84 11.83 23.43
N GLU A 345 -6.97 11.48 22.81
CA GLU A 345 -8.18 12.32 22.79
C GLU A 345 -8.76 12.53 24.20
N ARG A 346 -8.77 11.49 25.05
CA ARG A 346 -9.23 11.59 26.44
C ARG A 346 -8.26 12.36 27.34
N GLY A 347 -6.96 12.21 27.09
CA GLY A 347 -5.90 12.80 27.90
C GLY A 347 -5.43 14.18 27.44
N GLY A 348 -6.03 14.76 26.39
CA GLY A 348 -5.62 16.04 25.82
C GLY A 348 -4.23 16.02 25.16
N ILE A 349 -3.76 14.84 24.74
CA ILE A 349 -2.47 14.66 24.04
C ILE A 349 -2.72 14.67 22.53
N ALA A 350 -1.73 15.12 21.77
CA ALA A 350 -1.82 15.11 20.31
C ALA A 350 -1.99 13.70 19.73
N ARG A 351 -2.98 13.55 18.85
CA ARG A 351 -3.19 12.33 18.06
C ARG A 351 -2.07 12.13 17.04
N MET A 352 -1.80 10.87 16.72
CA MET A 352 -0.86 10.48 15.68
C MET A 352 -1.62 10.12 14.38
N PRO A 353 -1.25 10.71 13.23
CA PRO A 353 -1.86 10.34 11.96
C PRO A 353 -1.37 8.98 11.48
N GLN A 354 -2.17 8.30 10.65
CA GLN A 354 -1.68 7.19 9.84
C GLN A 354 -0.68 7.73 8.79
N ILE A 355 0.38 6.99 8.51
CA ILE A 355 1.36 7.37 7.47
C ILE A 355 1.24 6.37 6.33
N VAL A 356 1.01 6.87 5.11
CA VAL A 356 1.01 6.09 3.88
C VAL A 356 2.25 6.46 3.08
N ILE A 357 3.04 5.46 2.71
CA ILE A 357 4.21 5.63 1.85
C ILE A 357 3.84 5.05 0.49
N ILE A 358 3.91 5.88 -0.54
CA ILE A 358 3.58 5.53 -1.92
C ILE A 358 4.86 5.57 -2.73
N ILE A 359 5.16 4.47 -3.40
CA ILE A 359 6.32 4.32 -4.28
C ILE A 359 5.75 3.94 -5.64
N ASP A 360 5.87 4.82 -6.64
CA ASP A 360 5.31 4.54 -7.98
C ASP A 360 6.08 3.42 -8.69
N GLU A 361 7.41 3.56 -8.79
CA GLU A 361 8.27 2.57 -9.40
C GLU A 361 9.29 2.03 -8.39
N LEU A 362 8.97 0.89 -7.79
CA LEU A 362 9.86 0.24 -6.83
C LEU A 362 11.13 -0.30 -7.52
N ALA A 363 11.04 -0.69 -8.79
CA ALA A 363 12.17 -1.25 -9.54
C ALA A 363 13.34 -0.27 -9.66
N ASP A 364 13.07 1.04 -9.71
CA ASP A 364 14.11 2.07 -9.81
C ASP A 364 14.80 2.37 -8.45
N LEU A 365 14.28 1.80 -7.35
CA LEU A 365 14.85 1.92 -6.01
C LEU A 365 15.64 0.69 -5.56
N MET A 366 15.58 -0.42 -6.31
CA MET A 366 16.28 -1.68 -6.04
C MET A 366 17.55 -1.80 -6.86
#